data_AF-A0A8E0VBS3-F1
#
_entry.id   AF-A0A8E0VBS3-F1
#
_cell.length_a   1.000
_cell.length_b   1.000
_cell.length_c   1.000
_cell.angle_alpha   90.00
_cell.angle_beta   90.00
_cell.angle_gamma   90.00
#
_symmetry.space_group_name_H-M   'P 1'
#
loop_
_entity.id
_entity.type
_entity.pdbx_description
1 polymer ?
#
loop_
_entity_poly.entity_id
_entity_poly.type
_entity_poly.pdbx_seq_one_letter_code
_entity_poly.pdbx_strand_id
1 'polypeptide(L)'
;MRDTITNDGVLNTVFTYLPGIVLILGGYLFIVFKNIQWNNPLSLLYKSEKQVVNEITGRIWVIGGISLSIFLTIIRPVHSPLLIIALYLLTIVVSFLITFVMIKMKKSKDKQSIK
;
A
#
# COMPACT_ATOMS: atom_id res chain seq x y z
N MET A 1 8.45 14.19 35.19
CA MET A 1 8.98 12.83 34.88
C MET A 1 7.90 11.82 34.51
N ARG A 2 6.68 11.91 35.07
CA ARG A 2 5.57 11.01 34.65
C ARG A 2 5.01 11.40 33.27
N ASP A 3 4.96 12.70 32.95
CA ASP A 3 4.40 13.22 31.69
C ASP A 3 5.25 12.91 30.45
N THR A 4 6.58 12.87 30.59
CA THR A 4 7.51 12.50 29.52
C THR A 4 7.35 11.03 29.11
N ILE A 5 7.19 10.12 30.08
CA ILE A 5 7.04 8.68 29.83
C ILE A 5 5.73 8.36 29.08
N THR A 6 4.65 9.07 29.39
CA THR A 6 3.36 8.91 28.69
C THR A 6 3.36 9.48 27.29
N ASN A 7 4.01 10.63 27.07
CA ASN A 7 4.10 11.24 25.74
C ASN A 7 4.93 10.39 24.77
N ASP A 8 6.02 9.80 25.24
CA ASP A 8 6.89 8.94 24.42
C ASP A 8 6.18 7.66 23.96
N GLY A 9 5.33 7.07 24.81
CA GLY A 9 4.54 5.89 24.48
C GLY A 9 3.44 6.14 23.44
N VAL A 10 2.77 7.29 23.52
CA VAL A 10 1.76 7.72 22.53
C VAL A 10 2.45 8.01 21.20
N LEU A 11 3.55 8.76 21.21
CA LEU A 11 4.28 9.13 20.00
C LEU A 11 4.81 7.90 19.26
N ASN A 12 5.39 6.93 19.98
CA ASN A 12 5.86 5.67 19.41
C ASN A 12 4.71 4.86 18.78
N THR A 13 3.54 4.87 19.43
CA THR A 13 2.33 4.21 18.90
C THR A 13 1.89 4.87 17.60
N VAL A 14 1.86 6.20 17.53
CA VAL A 14 1.51 6.94 16.30
C VAL A 14 2.47 6.60 15.17
N PHE A 15 3.78 6.67 15.40
CA PHE A 15 4.78 6.35 14.37
C PHE A 15 4.77 4.89 13.94
N THR A 16 4.34 3.97 14.82
CA THR A 16 4.17 2.56 14.47
C THR A 16 3.09 2.37 13.42
N TYR A 17 1.94 3.04 13.57
CA TYR A 17 0.79 2.85 12.69
C TYR A 17 0.75 3.83 11.50
N LEU A 18 1.53 4.91 11.55
CA LEU A 18 1.59 5.92 10.50
C LEU A 18 1.81 5.32 9.09
N PRO A 19 2.73 4.36 8.87
CA PRO A 19 2.91 3.76 7.54
C PRO A 19 1.67 3.02 7.03
N GLY A 20 0.94 2.32 7.92
CA GLY A 20 -0.31 1.66 7.58
C GLY A 20 -1.40 2.66 7.19
N ILE A 21 -1.51 3.76 7.94
CA ILE A 21 -2.43 4.86 7.63
C ILE A 21 -2.10 5.50 6.27
N VAL A 22 -0.81 5.73 5.99
CA VAL A 22 -0.36 6.29 4.70
C VAL A 22 -0.74 5.36 3.54
N LEU A 23 -0.59 4.04 3.69
CA LEU A 23 -1.03 3.08 2.66
C LEU A 23 -2.54 3.12 2.44
N ILE A 24 -3.33 3.17 3.52
CA ILE A 24 -4.79 3.23 3.42
C ILE A 24 -5.25 4.50 2.71
N LEU A 25 -4.74 5.66 3.13
CA LEU A 25 -5.09 6.94 2.53
C LEU A 25 -4.61 7.03 1.08
N GLY A 26 -3.35 6.66 0.81
CA GLY A 26 -2.81 6.63 -0.55
C GLY A 26 -3.61 5.69 -1.46
N GLY A 27 -3.97 4.51 -0.94
CA GLY A 27 -4.79 3.54 -1.66
C GLY A 27 -6.20 4.05 -1.97
N TYR A 28 -6.84 4.71 -1.02
CA TYR A 28 -8.14 5.34 -1.23
C TYR A 28 -8.06 6.46 -2.29
N LEU A 29 -7.02 7.30 -2.23
CA LEU A 29 -6.80 8.35 -3.20
C LEU A 29 -6.58 7.79 -4.62
N PHE A 30 -5.83 6.70 -4.77
CA PHE A 30 -5.69 5.99 -6.05
C PHE A 30 -7.04 5.53 -6.63
N ILE A 31 -7.97 5.09 -5.78
CA ILE A 31 -9.29 4.62 -6.21
C ILE A 31 -10.19 5.80 -6.60
N VAL A 32 -10.26 6.84 -5.77
CA VAL A 32 -11.12 8.02 -5.99
C VAL A 32 -10.66 8.82 -7.20
N PHE A 33 -9.36 9.09 -7.30
CA PHE A 33 -8.77 9.91 -8.35
C PHE A 33 -8.21 9.08 -9.51
N LYS A 34 -8.74 7.87 -9.72
CA LYS A 34 -8.26 6.92 -10.75
C LYS A 34 -8.19 7.48 -12.16
N ASN A 35 -9.03 8.47 -12.50
CA ASN A 35 -9.11 9.12 -13.81
C ASN A 35 -8.15 10.30 -13.97
N ILE A 36 -7.59 10.80 -12.87
CA ILE A 36 -6.62 11.90 -12.88
C ILE A 36 -5.22 11.32 -13.11
N GLN A 37 -4.32 12.07 -13.73
CA GLN A 37 -2.91 11.68 -13.83
C GLN A 37 -2.30 11.61 -12.43
N TRP A 38 -2.36 10.43 -11.82
CA TRP A 38 -1.66 10.11 -10.59
C TRP A 38 -0.34 9.41 -10.90
N ASN A 39 0.67 9.67 -10.06
CA ASN A 39 2.04 9.17 -10.20
C ASN A 39 2.18 7.69 -9.82
N ASN A 40 1.33 6.81 -10.36
CA ASN A 40 1.59 5.38 -10.27
C ASN A 40 2.73 5.03 -11.23
N PRO A 41 3.88 4.50 -10.76
CA PRO A 41 4.99 4.13 -11.65
C PRO A 41 4.56 3.14 -12.75
N LEU A 42 3.62 2.24 -12.46
CA LEU A 42 3.10 1.28 -13.44
C LEU A 42 2.26 1.94 -14.54
N SER A 43 1.72 3.13 -14.30
CA SER A 43 0.99 3.90 -15.32
C SER A 43 1.91 4.39 -16.46
N LEU A 44 3.24 4.39 -16.27
CA LEU A 44 4.21 4.62 -17.34
C LEU A 44 4.25 3.45 -18.34
N LEU A 45 4.09 2.22 -17.84
CA LEU A 45 4.10 1.00 -18.64
C LEU A 45 2.73 0.70 -19.27
N TYR A 46 1.64 1.10 -18.59
CA TYR A 46 0.26 0.82 -19.00
C TYR A 46 -0.54 2.11 -19.27
N LYS A 47 -0.02 2.98 -20.16
CA LYS A 47 -0.58 4.32 -20.42
C LYS A 47 -2.05 4.31 -20.89
N SER A 48 -2.51 3.27 -21.59
CA SER A 48 -3.90 3.15 -22.06
C SER A 48 -4.88 2.70 -20.97
N GLU A 49 -4.38 2.15 -19.86
CA GLU A 49 -5.18 1.48 -18.81
C GLU A 49 -4.93 2.09 -17.43
N LYS A 50 -4.50 3.36 -17.37
CA LYS A 50 -4.14 4.07 -16.12
C LYS A 50 -5.22 3.94 -15.04
N GLN A 51 -6.48 4.07 -15.42
CA GLN A 51 -7.61 3.92 -14.51
C GLN A 51 -7.63 2.55 -13.84
N VAL A 52 -7.42 1.48 -14.62
CA VAL A 52 -7.40 0.10 -14.12
C VAL A 52 -6.20 -0.12 -13.22
N VAL A 53 -5.03 0.39 -13.61
CA VAL A 53 -3.80 0.29 -12.81
C VAL A 53 -3.97 0.97 -11.46
N ASN A 54 -4.46 2.21 -11.46
CA ASN A 54 -4.71 2.98 -10.23
C ASN A 54 -5.73 2.28 -9.33
N GLU A 55 -6.83 1.77 -9.88
CA GLU A 55 -7.84 1.08 -9.08
C GLU A 55 -7.30 -0.21 -8.44
N ILE A 56 -6.53 -1.02 -9.18
CA ILE A 56 -5.92 -2.24 -8.65
C ILE A 56 -4.86 -1.90 -7.59
N THR A 57 -3.93 -0.98 -7.87
CA THR A 57 -2.93 -0.55 -6.90
C THR A 57 -3.58 -0.01 -5.63
N GLY A 58 -4.60 0.83 -5.78
CA GLY A 58 -5.29 1.43 -4.65
C GLY A 58 -5.95 0.39 -3.73
N ARG A 59 -6.64 -0.60 -4.31
CA ARG A 59 -7.22 -1.72 -3.55
C ARG A 59 -6.14 -2.52 -2.81
N ILE A 60 -5.03 -2.83 -3.47
CA ILE A 60 -3.92 -3.58 -2.85
C ILE A 60 -3.27 -2.77 -1.73
N TRP A 61 -3.12 -1.46 -1.88
CA TRP A 61 -2.57 -0.58 -0.85
C TRP A 61 -3.47 -0.50 0.38
N VAL A 62 -4.79 -0.39 0.20
CA VAL A 62 -5.74 -0.42 1.33
C VAL A 62 -5.62 -1.75 2.09
N ILE A 63 -5.64 -2.88 1.37
CA ILE A 63 -5.48 -4.21 1.98
C ILE A 63 -4.12 -4.30 2.69
N GLY A 64 -3.04 -3.92 2.02
CA GLY A 64 -1.68 -3.94 2.56
C GLY A 64 -1.52 -3.08 3.81
N GLY A 65 -2.13 -1.89 3.85
CA GLY A 65 -2.12 -1.01 5.02
C GLY A 65 -2.86 -1.60 6.22
N ILE A 66 -4.02 -2.24 5.99
CA ILE A 66 -4.75 -2.97 7.03
C ILE A 66 -3.94 -4.16 7.53
N SER A 67 -3.40 -4.98 6.62
CA SER A 67 -2.58 -6.15 6.97
C SER A 67 -1.31 -5.75 7.73
N LEU A 68 -0.63 -4.68 7.31
CA LEU A 68 0.54 -4.14 8.00
C LEU A 68 0.18 -3.70 9.43
N SER A 69 -0.95 -3.01 9.60
CA SER A 69 -1.40 -2.54 10.93
C SER A 69 -1.74 -3.71 11.87
N ILE A 70 -2.40 -4.76 11.36
CA ILE A 70 -2.68 -5.98 12.12
C ILE A 70 -1.36 -6.68 12.48
N PHE A 71 -0.45 -6.83 11.52
CA PHE A 71 0.83 -7.50 11.74
C PHE A 71 1.67 -6.78 12.80
N LEU A 72 1.80 -5.45 12.71
CA LEU A 72 2.49 -4.64 13.72
C LEU A 72 1.82 -4.76 15.09
N THR A 73 0.49 -4.92 15.15
CA THR A 73 -0.16 -5.17 16.45
C THR A 73 0.27 -6.50 17.07
N ILE A 74 0.50 -7.54 16.26
CA ILE A 74 0.94 -8.87 16.71
C ILE A 74 2.41 -8.86 17.13
N ILE A 75 3.29 -8.21 16.36
CA ILE A 75 4.74 -8.20 16.61
C ILE A 75 5.23 -7.04 17.50
N ARG A 76 4.30 -6.40 18.22
CA ARG A 76 4.54 -5.22 19.07
C ARG A 76 5.77 -5.24 19.97
N PRO A 77 6.15 -6.35 20.65
CA PRO A 77 7.33 -6.35 21.51
C PRO A 77 8.67 -6.26 20.76
N VAL A 78 8.69 -6.41 19.43
CA VAL A 78 9.92 -6.47 18.60
C VAL A 78 10.04 -5.24 17.68
N HIS A 79 9.25 -4.20 17.89
CA HIS A 79 9.23 -3.01 17.06
C HIS A 79 10.53 -2.21 17.14
N SER A 80 11.44 -2.44 16.19
CA SER A 80 12.46 -1.46 15.84
C SER A 80 11.92 -0.54 14.74
N PRO A 81 12.24 0.77 14.75
CA PRO A 81 11.86 1.68 13.67
C PRO A 81 12.31 1.19 12.28
N LEU A 82 13.48 0.54 12.21
CA LEU A 82 14.01 -0.05 10.98
C LEU A 82 13.12 -1.17 10.44
N LEU A 83 12.63 -2.06 11.31
CA LEU A 83 11.73 -3.14 10.90
C LEU A 83 10.42 -2.58 10.33
N ILE A 84 9.85 -1.55 10.95
CA ILE A 84 8.62 -0.91 10.51
C ILE A 84 8.78 -0.31 9.11
N ILE A 85 9.88 0.43 8.90
CA ILE A 85 10.22 1.01 7.59
C ILE A 85 10.43 -0.09 6.54
N ALA A 86 11.17 -1.15 6.88
CA ALA A 86 11.42 -2.27 5.98
C ALA A 86 10.13 -2.98 5.55
N LEU A 87 9.22 -3.25 6.50
CA LEU A 87 7.92 -3.87 6.21
C LEU A 87 7.02 -2.99 5.35
N TYR A 88 7.03 -1.68 5.59
CA TYR A 88 6.31 -0.71 4.75
C TYR A 88 6.84 -0.70 3.31
N LEU A 89 8.16 -0.58 3.13
CA LEU A 89 8.78 -0.59 1.80
C LEU A 89 8.55 -1.93 1.08
N LEU A 90 8.66 -3.05 1.80
CA LEU A 90 8.36 -4.37 1.26
C LEU A 90 6.91 -4.46 0.79
N THR A 91 5.97 -3.93 1.57
CA THR A 91 4.55 -3.90 1.20
C THR A 91 4.32 -3.10 -0.08
N ILE A 92 5.01 -1.96 -0.25
CA ILE A 92 4.96 -1.17 -1.49
C ILE A 92 5.49 -1.99 -2.68
N VAL A 93 6.68 -2.58 -2.56
CA VAL A 93 7.28 -3.36 -3.65
C VAL A 93 6.39 -4.53 -4.05
N VAL A 94 5.90 -5.31 -3.06
CA VAL A 94 4.99 -6.44 -3.28
C VAL A 94 3.68 -5.95 -3.92
N SER A 95 3.14 -4.80 -3.49
CA SER A 95 1.90 -4.28 -4.07
C SER A 95 2.01 -3.97 -5.56
N PHE A 96 3.16 -3.43 -6.00
CA PHE A 96 3.40 -3.16 -7.42
C PHE A 96 3.63 -4.44 -8.21
N LEU A 97 4.33 -5.43 -7.66
CA LEU A 97 4.47 -6.75 -8.30
C LEU A 97 3.12 -7.42 -8.50
N ILE A 98 2.26 -7.43 -7.47
CA ILE A 98 0.91 -8.00 -7.57
C ILE A 98 0.09 -7.23 -8.63
N THR A 99 0.10 -5.90 -8.59
CA THR A 99 -0.60 -5.06 -9.59
C THR A 99 -0.14 -5.43 -11.01
N PHE A 100 1.17 -5.50 -11.23
CA PHE A 100 1.75 -5.85 -12.53
C PHE A 100 1.29 -7.22 -13.02
N VAL A 101 1.35 -8.24 -12.17
CA VAL A 101 0.90 -9.60 -12.51
C VAL A 101 -0.59 -9.61 -12.84
N MET A 102 -1.43 -8.95 -12.05
CA MET A 102 -2.88 -8.88 -12.27
C MET A 102 -3.23 -8.24 -13.61
N ILE A 103 -2.57 -7.13 -13.98
CA ILE A 103 -2.78 -6.48 -15.28
C ILE A 103 -2.36 -7.40 -16.42
N LYS A 104 -1.20 -8.05 -16.30
CA LYS A 104 -0.69 -8.98 -17.32
C LYS A 104 -1.64 -10.17 -17.52
N MET A 105 -2.17 -10.74 -16.43
CA MET A 105 -3.15 -11.83 -16.48
C MET A 105 -4.46 -11.40 -17.11
N LYS A 106 -4.96 -10.20 -16.78
CA LYS A 106 -6.18 -9.63 -17.38
C LYS A 106 -6.06 -9.54 -18.90
N LYS A 107 -4.96 -8.96 -19.41
CA LYS A 107 -4.69 -8.86 -20.86
C LYS A 107 -4.62 -10.21 -21.56
N SER A 108 -4.07 -11.23 -20.90
CA SER A 108 -4.01 -12.57 -21.47
C SER A 108 -5.39 -13.19 -21.64
N LYS A 109 -6.29 -12.99 -20.66
CA LYS A 109 -7.67 -13.48 -20.71
C LYS A 109 -8.48 -12.75 -21.77
N ASP A 110 -8.36 -11.43 -21.86
CA ASP A 110 -9.07 -10.62 -22.86
C ASP A 110 -8.71 -11.05 -24.30
N LYS A 111 -7.43 -11.40 -24.55
CA LYS A 111 -7.00 -11.94 -25.86
C LYS A 111 -7.55 -13.33 -26.18
N GLN A 112 -7.77 -14.17 -25.18
CA GLN A 112 -8.33 -15.51 -25.37
C GLN A 112 -9.84 -15.47 -25.61
N SER A 113 -10.55 -14.50 -25.04
CA SER A 113 -12.01 -14.34 -25.22
C SER A 113 -12.42 -13.83 -26.61
N ILE A 114 -11.49 -13.30 -27.40
CA ILE A 114 -11.73 -12.75 -28.74
C ILE A 114 -11.44 -13.79 -29.85
N LYS A 115 -10.85 -14.94 -29.49
CA LYS A 115 -10.65 -16.08 -30.40
C LYS A 115 -11.78 -17.09 -30.24
#